data_AF-A0A975CDB8-F1
#
_entry.id   AF-A0A975CDB8-F1
#
_cell.length_a   1.000
_cell.length_b   1.000
_cell.length_c   1.000
_cell.angle_alpha   90.00
_cell.angle_beta   90.00
_cell.angle_gamma   90.00
#
_symmetry.space_group_name_H-M   'P 1'
#
loop_
_entity.id
_entity.type
_entity.pdbx_description
1 polymer ?
#
loop_
_entity_poly.entity_id
_entity_poly.type
_entity_poly.pdbx_seq_one_letter_code
_entity_poly.pdbx_strand_id
1 'polypeptide(L)'
;MTHVASPDVRGTARSRLPAPRVSASALTKVLLRHASAAPAGPSPEQRLIVAVLVQAMVDARFGTSAERQQARRFLLGNDLSAWTQWVQLEPSFVREVAIRAGYLLPDTVRAASPVQPSDGAHDRSTDAGLQ
;
A
#
# COMPACT_ATOMS: atom_id res chain seq x y z
N MET A 1 -9.46 -43.11 -0.71
CA MET A 1 -9.65 -41.84 -1.45
C MET A 1 -9.24 -40.71 -0.52
N THR A 2 -7.98 -40.34 -0.54
CA THR A 2 -7.39 -39.38 0.41
C THR A 2 -7.03 -38.13 -0.38
N HIS A 3 -7.75 -37.04 -0.10
CA HIS A 3 -7.60 -35.76 -0.76
C HIS A 3 -6.31 -35.10 -0.29
N VAL A 4 -5.26 -35.12 -1.11
CA VAL A 4 -4.03 -34.35 -0.86
C VAL A 4 -4.36 -32.89 -1.14
N ALA A 5 -4.51 -32.11 -0.06
CA ALA A 5 -4.58 -30.66 -0.14
C ALA A 5 -3.27 -30.14 -0.73
N SER A 6 -3.34 -29.60 -1.94
CA SER A 6 -2.25 -28.91 -2.61
C SER A 6 -1.87 -27.67 -1.77
N PRO A 7 -0.60 -27.49 -1.37
CA PRO A 7 -0.21 -26.28 -0.68
C PRO A 7 -0.40 -25.10 -1.63
N ASP A 8 -1.22 -24.15 -1.20
CA ASP A 8 -1.50 -22.90 -1.88
C ASP A 8 -0.18 -22.13 -2.06
N VAL A 9 0.43 -22.30 -3.23
CA VAL A 9 1.61 -21.55 -3.69
C VAL A 9 1.12 -20.13 -4.02
N ARG A 10 0.69 -19.37 -3.01
CA ARG A 10 0.53 -17.92 -3.13
C ARG A 10 1.93 -17.35 -3.21
N GLY A 11 2.38 -17.23 -4.45
CA GLY A 11 3.66 -16.66 -4.83
C GLY A 11 3.93 -15.42 -4.00
N THR A 12 4.96 -15.54 -3.16
CA THR A 12 5.63 -14.40 -2.55
C THR A 12 6.38 -13.67 -3.66
N ALA A 13 5.64 -12.98 -4.52
CA ALA A 13 6.16 -11.84 -5.25
C ALA A 13 6.40 -10.73 -4.23
N ARG A 14 7.42 -10.92 -3.37
CA ARG A 14 8.01 -9.84 -2.58
C ARG A 14 8.29 -8.74 -3.58
N SER A 15 7.61 -7.62 -3.44
CA SER A 15 7.80 -6.47 -4.31
C SER A 15 9.31 -6.25 -4.46
N ARG A 16 9.84 -6.13 -5.68
CA ARG A 16 11.27 -5.81 -5.92
C ARG A 16 11.70 -4.45 -5.36
N LEU A 17 10.80 -3.78 -4.64
CA LEU A 17 10.94 -2.49 -4.04
C LEU A 17 11.64 -2.63 -2.67
N PRO A 18 12.59 -1.74 -2.33
CA PRO A 18 13.30 -1.76 -1.04
C PRO A 18 12.34 -1.85 0.14
N ALA A 19 12.76 -2.55 1.19
CA ALA A 19 12.00 -2.59 2.43
C ALA A 19 11.76 -1.16 2.96
N PRO A 20 10.58 -0.87 3.54
CA PRO A 20 10.34 0.40 4.21
C PRO A 20 11.43 0.69 5.25
N ARG A 21 11.83 1.96 5.35
CA ARG A 21 12.94 2.40 6.22
C ARG A 21 12.59 2.31 7.70
N VAL A 22 11.31 2.37 8.01
CA VAL A 22 10.78 2.39 9.37
C VAL A 22 9.56 1.46 9.45
N SER A 23 9.27 0.96 10.65
CA SER A 23 8.10 0.13 10.89
C SER A 23 6.82 0.96 10.96
N ALA A 24 5.67 0.31 10.72
CA ALA A 24 4.35 0.93 10.91
C ALA A 24 4.15 1.45 12.36
N SER A 25 4.69 0.74 13.36
CA SER A 25 4.66 1.19 14.76
C SER A 25 5.43 2.51 14.97
N ALA A 26 6.56 2.69 14.28
CA ALA A 26 7.30 3.95 14.33
C ALA A 26 6.50 5.09 13.69
N LEU A 27 5.80 4.82 12.58
CA LEU A 27 4.90 5.80 11.96
C LEU A 27 3.77 6.23 12.90
N THR A 28 3.11 5.28 13.56
CA THR A 28 2.06 5.57 14.56
C THR A 28 2.59 6.52 15.65
N LYS A 29 3.79 6.25 16.19
CA LYS A 29 4.40 7.09 17.24
C LYS A 29 4.71 8.50 16.74
N VAL A 30 5.26 8.63 15.53
CA VAL A 30 5.56 9.93 14.93
C VAL A 30 4.27 10.72 14.73
N LEU A 31 3.27 10.13 14.06
CA LEU A 31 2.01 10.82 13.78
C LEU A 31 1.27 11.21 15.06
N LEU A 32 1.22 10.34 16.07
CA LEU A 32 0.59 10.68 17.36
C LEU A 32 1.29 11.81 18.11
N ARG A 33 2.62 11.90 18.02
CA ARG A 33 3.39 13.00 18.61
C ARG A 33 3.02 14.35 18.00
N HIS A 34 2.67 14.37 16.72
CA HIS A 34 2.24 15.59 16.03
C HIS A 34 0.75 15.85 16.15
N ALA A 35 -0.08 14.81 16.31
CA ALA A 35 -1.52 14.93 16.48
C ALA A 35 -1.93 15.40 17.88
N SER A 36 -1.12 15.10 18.89
CA SER A 36 -1.49 15.33 20.29
C SER A 36 -0.90 16.64 20.82
N ALA A 37 -1.77 17.65 20.99
CA ALA A 37 -1.44 18.90 21.65
C ALA A 37 -1.81 18.92 23.15
N ALA A 38 -2.45 17.86 23.66
CA ALA A 38 -3.02 17.83 25.00
C ALA A 38 -2.03 17.26 26.06
N PRO A 39 -2.04 17.78 27.31
CA PRO A 39 -1.15 17.32 28.38
C PRO A 39 -1.32 15.85 28.77
N ALA A 40 -2.50 15.28 28.52
CA ALA A 40 -2.85 13.90 28.86
C ALA A 40 -2.46 12.87 27.78
N GLY A 41 -1.84 13.32 26.67
CA GLY A 41 -1.52 12.48 25.52
C GLY A 41 -2.71 12.24 24.59
N PRO A 42 -2.55 11.38 23.56
CA PRO A 42 -3.53 11.24 22.49
C PRO A 42 -4.79 10.49 22.94
N SER A 43 -5.95 11.05 22.58
CA SER A 43 -7.26 10.44 22.86
C SER A 43 -7.45 9.13 22.07
N PRO A 44 -8.40 8.26 22.48
CA PRO A 44 -8.74 7.05 21.72
C PRO A 44 -9.10 7.33 20.25
N GLU A 45 -9.86 8.40 19.99
CA GLU A 45 -10.26 8.83 18.65
C GLU A 45 -9.04 9.23 17.81
N GLN A 46 -8.10 10.00 18.40
CA GLN A 46 -6.86 10.37 17.71
C GLN A 46 -6.02 9.15 17.36
N ARG A 47 -5.95 8.15 18.27
CA ARG A 47 -5.26 6.88 18.02
C ARG A 47 -5.91 6.10 16.88
N LEU A 48 -7.23 6.05 16.83
CA LEU A 48 -7.96 5.39 15.76
C LEU A 48 -7.70 6.07 14.41
N ILE A 49 -7.80 7.40 14.33
CA ILE A 49 -7.54 8.15 13.10
C ILE A 49 -6.11 7.93 12.62
N VAL A 50 -5.12 8.02 13.52
CA VAL A 50 -3.73 7.73 13.14
C VAL A 50 -3.55 6.28 12.69
N ALA A 51 -4.23 5.31 13.31
CA ALA A 51 -4.19 3.92 12.86
C ALA A 51 -4.72 3.77 11.43
N VAL A 52 -5.81 4.45 11.07
CA VAL A 52 -6.33 4.47 9.70
C VAL A 52 -5.31 5.05 8.71
N LEU A 53 -4.66 6.17 9.07
CA LEU A 53 -3.63 6.78 8.23
C LEU A 53 -2.45 5.83 8.00
N VAL A 54 -1.96 5.18 9.05
CA VAL A 54 -0.86 4.20 8.96
C VAL A 54 -1.29 2.95 8.17
N GLN A 55 -2.53 2.49 8.34
CA GLN A 55 -3.05 1.35 7.59
C GLN A 55 -3.11 1.68 6.09
N ALA A 56 -3.57 2.87 5.70
CA ALA A 56 -3.54 3.30 4.31
C ALA A 56 -2.10 3.30 3.74
N MET A 57 -1.09 3.67 4.54
CA MET A 57 0.32 3.55 4.11
C MET A 57 0.73 2.09 3.91
N VAL A 58 0.37 1.20 4.84
CA VAL A 58 0.64 -0.24 4.74
C VAL A 58 -0.03 -0.85 3.52
N ASP A 59 -1.31 -0.54 3.28
CA ASP A 59 -2.09 -1.04 2.16
C ASP A 59 -1.55 -0.53 0.84
N ALA A 60 -1.13 0.74 0.77
CA ALA A 60 -0.46 1.30 -0.41
C ALA A 60 0.83 0.56 -0.77
N ARG A 61 1.52 0.00 0.24
CA ARG A 61 2.81 -0.69 0.05
C ARG A 61 2.69 -2.18 -0.19
N PHE A 62 1.82 -2.84 0.57
CA PHE A 62 1.77 -4.29 0.72
C PHE A 62 0.41 -4.90 0.41
N GLY A 63 -0.63 -4.09 0.21
CA GLY A 63 -1.96 -4.57 -0.12
C GLY A 63 -2.03 -5.24 -1.50
N THR A 64 -3.15 -5.88 -1.78
CA THR A 64 -3.58 -6.37 -3.10
C THR A 64 -3.66 -5.21 -4.11
N SER A 65 -3.88 -5.52 -5.40
CA SER A 65 -4.00 -4.47 -6.42
C SER A 65 -5.12 -3.47 -6.12
N ALA A 66 -6.27 -3.96 -5.64
CA ALA A 66 -7.41 -3.13 -5.28
C ALA A 66 -7.13 -2.28 -4.02
N GLU A 67 -6.56 -2.89 -2.97
CA GLU A 67 -6.19 -2.18 -1.74
C GLU A 67 -5.15 -1.09 -2.01
N ARG A 68 -4.11 -1.39 -2.82
CA ARG A 68 -3.12 -0.37 -3.21
C ARG A 68 -3.76 0.78 -3.97
N GLN A 69 -4.67 0.50 -4.91
CA GLN A 69 -5.35 1.54 -5.67
C GLN A 69 -6.20 2.43 -4.75
N GLN A 70 -6.99 1.81 -3.88
CA GLN A 70 -7.86 2.53 -2.95
C GLN A 70 -7.05 3.35 -1.94
N ALA A 71 -6.00 2.76 -1.36
CA ALA A 71 -5.10 3.43 -0.43
C ALA A 71 -4.38 4.62 -1.07
N ARG A 72 -3.94 4.49 -2.34
CA ARG A 72 -3.36 5.63 -3.07
C ARG A 72 -4.38 6.71 -3.37
N ARG A 73 -5.60 6.35 -3.77
CA ARG A 73 -6.69 7.33 -3.96
C ARG A 73 -6.96 8.09 -2.66
N PHE A 74 -6.97 7.40 -1.53
CA PHE A 74 -7.11 8.01 -0.21
C PHE A 74 -5.93 8.96 0.10
N LEU A 75 -4.69 8.46 0.05
CA LEU A 75 -3.49 9.22 0.43
C LEU A 75 -3.21 10.41 -0.50
N LEU A 76 -3.54 10.32 -1.78
CA LEU A 76 -3.29 11.38 -2.77
C LEU A 76 -4.51 12.27 -3.02
N GLY A 77 -5.69 11.83 -2.61
CA GLY A 77 -6.96 12.55 -2.80
C GLY A 77 -7.32 13.50 -1.67
N ASN A 78 -8.54 14.02 -1.76
CA ASN A 78 -9.12 14.96 -0.80
C ASN A 78 -9.56 14.28 0.51
N ASP A 79 -9.81 12.97 0.47
CA ASP A 79 -10.23 12.20 1.65
C ASP A 79 -9.20 12.30 2.78
N LEU A 80 -7.90 12.28 2.45
CA LEU A 80 -6.85 12.47 3.46
C LEU A 80 -7.06 13.76 4.28
N SER A 81 -7.42 14.86 3.63
CA SER A 81 -7.63 16.16 4.29
C SER A 81 -8.75 16.12 5.31
N ALA A 82 -9.85 15.42 5.00
CA ALA A 82 -10.96 15.27 5.93
C ALA A 82 -10.54 14.49 7.19
N TRP A 83 -9.70 13.45 7.04
CA TRP A 83 -9.22 12.64 8.16
C TRP A 83 -8.19 13.36 9.02
N THR A 84 -7.24 14.08 8.40
CA THR A 84 -6.17 14.74 9.14
C THR A 84 -6.66 15.97 9.90
N GLN A 85 -7.77 16.60 9.48
CA GLN A 85 -8.41 17.71 10.22
C GLN A 85 -8.79 17.31 11.65
N TRP A 86 -9.29 16.09 11.87
CA TRP A 86 -9.69 15.61 13.20
C TRP A 86 -8.52 15.42 14.18
N VAL A 87 -7.31 15.27 13.65
CA VAL A 87 -6.07 15.09 14.42
C VAL A 87 -5.11 16.26 14.27
N GLN A 88 -5.56 17.38 13.69
CA GLN A 88 -4.73 18.58 13.45
C GLN A 88 -3.40 18.27 12.76
N LEU A 89 -3.41 17.29 11.84
CA LEU A 89 -2.26 16.98 11.00
C LEU A 89 -2.39 17.66 9.65
N GLU A 90 -1.26 18.10 9.11
CA GLU A 90 -1.20 18.56 7.73
C GLU A 90 -1.21 17.35 6.76
N PRO A 91 -2.10 17.32 5.74
CA PRO A 91 -2.13 16.23 4.76
C PRO A 91 -0.79 16.04 4.04
N SER A 92 -0.11 17.15 3.75
CA SER A 92 1.22 17.16 3.12
C SER A 92 2.27 16.47 3.99
N PHE A 93 2.25 16.71 5.31
CA PHE A 93 3.13 16.05 6.26
C PHE A 93 2.93 14.53 6.27
N VAL A 94 1.68 14.07 6.27
CA VAL A 94 1.36 12.62 6.24
C VAL A 94 1.88 11.97 4.95
N ARG A 95 1.72 12.63 3.81
CA ARG A 95 2.25 12.14 2.51
C ARG A 95 3.78 12.09 2.52
N GLU A 96 4.43 13.14 3.01
CA GLU A 96 5.89 13.22 3.08
C GLU A 96 6.46 12.11 3.96
N VAL A 97 5.84 11.85 5.12
CA VAL A 97 6.19 10.74 6.01
C VAL A 97 6.04 9.41 5.27
N ALA A 98 4.93 9.18 4.57
CA ALA A 98 4.70 7.94 3.81
C ALA A 98 5.75 7.72 2.71
N ILE A 99 6.14 8.79 2.00
CA ILE A 99 7.15 8.75 0.94
C ILE A 99 8.53 8.46 1.53
N ARG A 100 8.96 9.24 2.54
CA ARG A 100 10.28 9.07 3.16
C ARG A 100 10.43 7.71 3.84
N ALA A 101 9.35 7.20 4.43
CA ALA A 101 9.33 5.89 5.05
C ALA A 101 9.33 4.73 4.03
N GLY A 102 9.05 5.00 2.75
CA GLY A 102 9.01 3.99 1.69
C GLY A 102 7.70 3.22 1.61
N TYR A 103 6.60 3.78 2.13
CA TYR A 103 5.26 3.19 2.04
C TYR A 103 4.46 3.72 0.84
N LEU A 104 4.62 5.01 0.51
CA LEU A 104 4.04 5.62 -0.67
C LEU A 104 5.13 5.86 -1.71
N LEU A 105 5.10 5.09 -2.79
CA LEU A 105 6.13 5.19 -3.82
C LEU A 105 5.75 6.23 -4.90
N PRO A 106 6.71 7.05 -5.36
CA PRO A 106 6.52 7.90 -6.53
C PRO A 106 6.17 7.08 -7.77
N ASP A 107 5.36 7.62 -8.67
CA ASP A 107 4.95 6.92 -9.89
C ASP A 107 6.15 6.56 -10.80
N THR A 108 7.25 7.31 -10.73
CA THR A 108 8.51 7.02 -11.45
C THR A 108 9.16 5.71 -11.03
N VAL A 109 9.11 5.37 -9.73
CA VAL A 109 9.63 4.11 -9.18
C VAL A 109 8.70 2.93 -9.55
N ARG A 110 7.41 3.21 -9.79
CA ARG A 110 6.43 2.23 -10.26
C ARG A 110 6.61 1.88 -11.73
N ALA A 111 6.88 2.86 -12.58
CA ALA A 111 7.12 2.68 -14.01
C ALA A 111 8.41 1.91 -14.33
N ALA A 112 9.42 2.00 -13.45
CA ALA A 112 10.63 1.18 -13.53
C ALA A 112 10.41 -0.29 -13.13
N SER A 113 9.22 -0.64 -12.64
CA SER A 113 8.83 -2.03 -12.42
C SER A 113 8.31 -2.59 -13.75
N PRO A 114 9.01 -3.55 -14.38
CA PRO A 114 8.71 -3.94 -15.75
C PRO A 114 7.29 -4.50 -15.85
N VAL A 115 6.52 -3.95 -16.80
CA VAL A 115 5.30 -4.57 -17.33
C VAL A 115 5.69 -5.98 -17.78
N GLN A 116 5.17 -7.00 -17.12
CA GLN A 116 5.28 -8.35 -17.65
C GLN A 116 4.38 -8.42 -18.89
N PRO A 117 4.92 -8.81 -20.07
CA PRO A 117 4.06 -9.10 -21.19
C PRO A 117 3.12 -10.22 -20.76
N SER A 118 1.82 -10.00 -20.95
CA SER A 118 0.84 -11.07 -20.92
C SER A 118 1.24 -12.05 -22.02
N ASP A 119 1.76 -13.22 -21.65
CA ASP A 119 1.98 -14.35 -22.55
C ASP A 119 0.61 -14.82 -23.09
N GLY A 120 0.14 -14.12 -24.11
CA GLY A 120 -0.91 -14.56 -25.01
C GLY A 120 -0.25 -15.09 -26.27
N ALA A 121 0.26 -16.32 -26.23
CA ALA A 121 0.69 -17.00 -27.45
C ALA A 121 0.81 -18.50 -27.19
N HIS A 122 -0.29 -19.22 -27.02
CA HIS A 122 -0.40 -20.63 -27.41
C HIS A 122 -1.85 -20.92 -27.77
N ASP A 123 -2.22 -20.74 -29.05
CA ASP A 123 -3.05 -21.76 -29.70
C ASP A 123 -2.97 -21.69 -31.23
N ARG A 124 -2.65 -22.86 -31.80
CA ARG A 124 -2.97 -23.37 -33.14
C ARG A 124 -2.45 -22.62 -34.38
N SER A 125 -1.27 -23.06 -34.81
CA SER A 125 -1.02 -23.31 -36.22
C SER A 125 -0.58 -24.76 -36.40
N THR A 126 -1.52 -25.60 -36.84
CA THR A 126 -1.20 -26.74 -37.70
C THR A 126 -2.25 -26.73 -38.79
N ASP A 127 -1.97 -25.93 -39.80
CA ASP A 127 -2.50 -26.11 -41.14
C ASP A 127 -1.86 -27.40 -41.69
N ALA A 128 -2.73 -28.32 -42.10
CA ALA A 128 -2.39 -29.38 -43.04
C ALA A 128 -3.65 -29.63 -43.87
N GLY A 129 -4.05 -28.63 -44.66
CA GLY A 129 -4.79 -28.91 -45.89
C GLY A 129 -3.87 -29.53 -46.94
N LEU A 130 -4.32 -30.61 -47.58
CA LEU A 130 -4.58 -30.69 -49.03
C LEU A 130 -4.64 -32.17 -49.48
N GLN A 131 -5.81 -32.47 -50.05
CA GLN A 131 -6.06 -33.29 -51.25
C GLN A 131 -5.54 -34.73 -51.33
#